data_AF-A0A8E1SEB5-F1
#
_entry.id   AF-A0A8E1SEB5-F1
#
_cell.length_a   1.000
_cell.length_b   1.000
_cell.length_c   1.000
_cell.angle_alpha   90.00
_cell.angle_beta   90.00
_cell.angle_gamma   90.00
#
_symmetry.space_group_name_H-M   'P 1'
#
loop_
_entity.id
_entity.type
_entity.pdbx_description
1 polymer ?
#
loop_
_entity_poly.entity_id
_entity_poly.type
_entity_poly.pdbx_seq_one_letter_code
_entity_poly.pdbx_strand_id
1 'polypeptide(L)'
;MSKDNLLDSLKEAARQRAIGADQLRAMLDDEVRALSSDARVHDYIHVFAIRHLRERMRRQDELANDTRADGPPAEADPRPGHRL
;
A
#
# COMPACT_ATOMS: atom_id res chain seq x y z
N MET A 1 5.10 -6.27 -17.22
CA MET A 1 6.12 -7.33 -17.12
C MET A 1 6.12 -7.84 -15.69
N SER A 2 5.57 -9.04 -15.48
CA SER A 2 5.19 -9.54 -14.15
C SER A 2 6.40 -9.93 -13.31
N LYS A 3 6.36 -9.58 -12.01
CA LYS A 3 7.34 -9.99 -10.98
C LYS A 3 7.59 -11.50 -10.96
N ASP A 4 6.60 -12.28 -11.39
CA ASP A 4 6.68 -13.73 -11.53
C ASP A 4 7.87 -14.16 -12.41
N ASN A 5 8.21 -13.38 -13.44
CA ASN A 5 9.34 -13.69 -14.33
C ASN A 5 10.72 -13.56 -13.64
N LEU A 6 10.86 -12.67 -12.65
CA LEU A 6 12.14 -12.44 -11.98
C LEU A 6 12.45 -13.55 -10.97
N LEU A 7 11.46 -13.96 -10.20
CA LEU A 7 11.59 -15.05 -9.23
C LEU A 7 11.80 -16.39 -9.95
N ASP A 8 11.09 -16.62 -11.06
CA ASP A 8 11.26 -17.85 -11.81
C ASP A 8 12.63 -17.91 -12.51
N SER A 9 13.13 -16.78 -13.03
CA SER A 9 14.51 -16.68 -13.52
C SER A 9 15.54 -16.99 -12.43
N LEU A 10 15.32 -16.52 -11.19
CA LEU A 10 16.18 -16.81 -10.06
C LEU A 10 16.15 -18.30 -9.68
N LYS A 11 14.98 -18.93 -9.68
CA LYS A 11 14.84 -20.38 -9.44
C LYS A 11 15.56 -21.20 -10.50
N GLU A 12 15.48 -20.83 -11.78
CA GLU A 12 16.21 -21.54 -12.84
C GLU A 12 17.72 -21.42 -12.64
N ALA A 13 18.23 -20.23 -12.33
CA ALA A 13 19.65 -20.03 -12.03
C ALA A 13 20.11 -20.84 -10.80
N ALA A 14 19.26 -20.96 -9.77
CA ALA A 14 19.52 -21.77 -8.60
C ALA A 14 19.60 -23.26 -8.95
N ARG A 15 18.68 -23.78 -9.77
CA ARG A 15 18.70 -25.17 -10.24
C ARG A 15 19.97 -25.49 -11.03
N GLN A 16 20.38 -24.60 -11.92
CA GLN A 16 21.63 -24.76 -12.70
C GLN A 16 22.87 -24.86 -11.80
N ARG A 17 22.81 -24.28 -10.60
CA ARG A 17 23.89 -24.29 -9.61
C ARG A 17 23.72 -25.36 -8.52
N ALA A 18 22.72 -26.24 -8.66
CA ALA A 18 22.33 -27.22 -7.66
C ALA A 18 22.06 -26.62 -6.27
N ILE A 19 21.59 -25.37 -6.23
CA ILE A 19 21.22 -24.67 -5.00
C ILE A 19 19.82 -25.14 -4.59
N GLY A 20 19.71 -25.71 -3.39
CA GLY A 20 18.45 -26.14 -2.82
C GLY A 20 17.52 -24.97 -2.48
N ALA A 21 16.22 -25.22 -2.35
CA ALA A 21 15.22 -24.18 -2.08
C ALA A 21 15.49 -23.44 -0.75
N ASP A 22 15.86 -24.17 0.30
CA ASP A 22 16.16 -23.58 1.60
C ASP A 22 17.44 -22.73 1.56
N GLN A 23 18.44 -23.18 0.80
CA GLN A 23 19.67 -22.43 0.59
C GLN A 23 19.41 -21.15 -0.23
N LEU A 24 18.60 -21.24 -1.28
CA LEU A 24 18.20 -20.08 -2.07
C LEU A 24 17.44 -19.05 -1.22
N ARG A 25 16.59 -19.52 -0.31
CA ARG A 25 15.86 -18.66 0.62
C ARG A 25 16.80 -17.96 1.58
N ALA A 26 17.75 -18.68 2.19
CA ALA A 26 18.74 -18.08 3.06
C ALA A 26 19.59 -17.02 2.33
N MET A 27 20.03 -17.32 1.09
CA MET A 27 20.77 -16.35 0.28
C MET A 27 19.94 -15.09 -0.03
N LEU A 28 18.64 -15.23 -0.30
CA LEU A 28 17.76 -14.09 -0.54
C LEU A 28 17.57 -13.26 0.74
N ASP A 29 17.39 -13.91 1.88
CA ASP A 29 17.25 -13.24 3.18
C ASP A 29 18.53 -12.47 3.56
N ASP A 30 19.70 -13.05 3.29
CA ASP A 30 20.99 -12.40 3.49
C ASP A 30 21.16 -11.18 2.58
N GLU A 31 20.78 -11.29 1.29
CA GLU A 31 20.84 -10.18 0.33
C GLU A 31 19.89 -9.05 0.75
N VAL A 32 18.66 -9.37 1.16
CA VAL A 32 17.69 -8.38 1.68
C VAL A 32 18.25 -7.69 2.92
N ARG A 33 18.87 -8.44 3.83
CA ARG A 33 19.46 -7.89 5.06
C ARG A 33 20.63 -6.96 4.75
N ALA A 34 21.51 -7.33 3.81
CA ALA A 34 22.62 -6.49 3.37
C ALA A 34 22.13 -5.18 2.75
N LEU A 35 21.17 -5.25 1.82
CA LEU A 35 20.57 -4.07 1.17
C LEU A 35 19.83 -3.18 2.17
N SER A 36 19.18 -3.78 3.17
CA SER A 36 18.49 -3.03 4.23
C SER A 36 19.47 -2.32 5.17
N SER A 37 20.66 -2.89 5.37
CA SER A 37 21.69 -2.33 6.25
C SER A 37 22.48 -1.21 5.58
N ASP A 38 22.68 -1.25 4.26
CA ASP A 38 23.65 -0.39 3.57
C ASP A 38 23.02 0.80 2.84
N ALA A 39 21.73 0.72 2.47
CA ALA A 39 21.11 1.82 1.73
C ALA A 39 19.62 1.96 2.00
N ARG A 40 19.25 3.04 2.71
CA ARG A 40 18.02 3.85 2.54
C ARG A 40 16.71 3.07 2.32
N VAL A 41 16.61 1.82 2.79
CA VAL A 41 15.40 1.00 2.69
C VAL A 41 14.24 1.73 3.34
N HIS A 42 14.54 2.48 4.40
CA HIS A 42 13.62 3.42 5.05
C HIS A 42 13.08 4.52 4.11
N ASP A 43 13.87 5.03 3.16
CA ASP A 43 13.42 6.03 2.18
C ASP A 43 12.50 5.42 1.13
N TYR A 44 12.81 4.20 0.66
CA TYR A 44 11.92 3.48 -0.25
C TYR A 44 10.62 3.06 0.44
N ILE A 45 10.68 2.58 1.69
CA ILE A 45 9.50 2.26 2.50
C ILE A 45 8.65 3.51 2.73
N HIS A 46 9.25 4.69 2.96
CA HIS A 46 8.51 5.95 3.13
C HIS A 46 7.60 6.26 1.94
N VAL A 47 8.09 6.10 0.71
CA VAL A 47 7.28 6.35 -0.50
C VAL A 47 6.08 5.40 -0.56
N PHE A 48 6.30 4.10 -0.26
CA PHE A 48 5.20 3.13 -0.21
C PHE A 48 4.22 3.43 0.92
N ALA A 49 4.71 3.81 2.10
CA ALA A 49 3.90 4.16 3.26
C ALA A 49 2.99 5.36 2.98
N ILE A 50 3.53 6.43 2.37
CA ILE A 50 2.76 7.62 1.98
C ILE A 50 1.66 7.22 0.98
N ARG A 51 2.00 6.42 -0.03
CA ARG A 51 1.02 5.96 -1.03
C ARG A 51 -0.10 5.14 -0.38
N HIS A 52 0.24 4.18 0.48
CA HIS A 52 -0.74 3.34 1.17
C HIS A 52 -1.60 4.15 2.15
N LEU A 53 -0.99 5.10 2.85
CA LEU A 53 -1.71 5.97 3.79
C LEU A 53 -2.73 6.84 3.05
N ARG A 54 -2.34 7.46 1.93
CA ARG A 54 -3.25 8.26 1.10
C ARG A 54 -4.43 7.44 0.57
N GLU A 55 -4.16 6.22 0.11
CA GLU A 55 -5.20 5.29 -0.36
C GLU A 55 -6.15 4.89 0.77
N ARG A 56 -5.61 4.66 1.98
CA ARG A 56 -6.44 4.37 3.16
C ARG A 56 -7.31 5.57 3.54
N MET A 57 -6.77 6.79 3.50
CA MET A 57 -7.52 8.02 3.77
C MET A 57 -8.66 8.21 2.76
N ARG A 58 -8.40 8.04 1.46
CA ARG A 58 -9.45 8.13 0.43
C ARG A 58 -10.60 7.17 0.71
N ARG A 59 -10.30 5.91 1.03
CA ARG A 59 -11.32 4.91 1.37
C ARG A 59 -12.11 5.27 2.63
N GLN A 60 -11.48 5.92 3.61
CA GLN A 60 -12.16 6.41 4.80
C GLN A 60 -13.09 7.60 4.47
N ASP A 61 -12.66 8.51 3.60
CA ASP A 61 -13.47 9.65 3.15
C ASP A 61 -14.69 9.20 2.32
N GLU A 62 -14.53 8.18 1.47
CA GLU A 62 -15.62 7.53 0.75
C GLU A 62 -16.66 6.94 1.73
N LEU A 63 -16.20 6.17 2.73
CA LEU A 63 -17.07 5.61 3.77
C LEU A 63 -17.80 6.69 4.59
N ALA A 64 -17.10 7.78 4.91
CA ALA A 64 -17.67 8.89 5.68
C ALA A 64 -18.70 9.69 4.88
N ASN A 65 -18.49 9.85 3.57
CA ASN A 65 -19.47 10.47 2.68
C ASN A 65 -20.71 9.60 2.48
N ASP A 66 -20.55 8.29 2.32
CA ASP A 66 -21.69 7.37 2.25
C ASP A 66 -22.54 7.43 3.53
N THR A 67 -21.88 7.47 4.71
CA THR A 67 -22.57 7.60 6.00
C THR A 67 -23.30 8.96 6.15
N ARG A 68 -22.78 10.03 5.53
CA ARG A 68 -23.39 11.37 5.57
C ARG A 68 -24.53 11.51 4.55
N ALA A 69 -24.46 10.79 3.43
CA ALA A 69 -25.54 10.73 2.44
C ALA A 69 -26.76 9.95 2.96
N ASP A 70 -26.57 9.04 3.92
CA ASP A 70 -27.64 8.30 4.61
C ASP A 70 -28.21 9.01 5.85
N GLY A 71 -27.67 10.17 6.23
CA GLY A 71 -28.24 11.02 7.30
C GLY A 71 -29.41 11.85 6.76
N PRO A 72 -30.56 11.93 7.46
CA PRO A 72 -31.73 12.61 6.94
C PRO A 72 -31.41 14.09 6.65
N PRO A 73 -31.90 14.65 5.53
CA PRO A 73 -31.67 16.04 5.22
C PRO A 73 -32.32 16.88 6.33
N ALA A 74 -31.53 17.71 7.00
CA ALA A 74 -32.07 18.72 7.90
C ALA A 74 -32.87 19.71 7.05
N GLU A 75 -34.18 19.45 6.95
CA GLU A 75 -35.16 20.32 6.30
C GLU A 75 -35.14 21.70 6.95
N ALA A 76 -34.82 22.67 6.10
CA ALA A 76 -35.14 24.09 6.11
C ALA A 76 -36.01 24.63 7.26
N ASP A 77 -35.46 25.59 8.01
CA ASP A 77 -36.23 26.61 8.74
C ASP A 77 -36.37 27.86 7.84
N PRO A 78 -37.54 28.14 7.23
CA PRO A 78 -37.77 29.40 6.54
C PRO A 78 -38.43 30.37 7.52
N ARG A 79 -37.63 31.20 8.21
CA ARG A 79 -38.23 32.28 9.03
C ARG A 79 -38.71 33.45 8.16
N PRO A 80 -39.96 33.92 8.35
CA PRO A 80 -40.62 34.83 7.43
C PRO A 80 -40.18 36.28 7.63
N GLY A 81 -40.25 37.05 6.54
CA GLY A 81 -39.74 38.41 6.45
C GLY A 81 -40.44 39.43 7.36
N HIS A 82 -39.61 40.37 7.83
CA HIS A 82 -40.01 41.65 8.41
C HIS A 82 -40.97 42.42 7.49
N ARG A 83 -42.06 42.95 8.05
CA ARG A 83 -42.77 44.08 7.46
C ARG A 83 -43.00 45.15 8.52
N LEU A 84 -42.63 46.37 8.13
CA LEU A 84 -42.82 47.65 8.81
C LEU A 84 -44.29 48.02 8.89
#